data_AF-A0A243AA17-F1
#
_entry.id   AF-A0A243AA17-F1
#
_cell.length_a   1.000
_cell.length_b   1.000
_cell.length_c   1.000
_cell.angle_alpha   90.00
_cell.angle_beta   90.00
_cell.angle_gamma   90.00
#
_symmetry.space_group_name_H-M   'P 1'
#
loop_
_entity.id
_entity.type
_entity.pdbx_description
1 polymer ?
#
loop_
_entity_poly.entity_id
_entity_poly.type
_entity_poly.pdbx_seq_one_letter_code
_entity_poly.pdbx_strand_id
1 'polypeptide(L)' 'MKNILFRINELSKKERTSGLTVDEKQEQQMLRQNYTKTFRGSLDSILLNTKIVDQNGLNVTPVALQDAQIRLKLSK' A
#
# COMPACT_ATOMS: atom_id res chain seq x y z
N MET A 1 8.68 9.75 2.63
CA MET A 1 7.27 9.36 2.86
C MET A 1 6.43 10.49 3.44
N LYS A 2 6.79 11.09 4.59
CA LYS A 2 6.04 12.21 5.21
C LYS A 2 5.75 13.37 4.24
N ASN A 3 6.74 13.77 3.43
CA ASN A 3 6.60 14.87 2.47
C ASN A 3 5.61 14.57 1.32
N ILE A 4 5.57 13.33 0.82
CA ILE A 4 4.64 12.92 -0.26
C ILE A 4 3.20 12.99 0.26
N LEU A 5 2.96 12.47 1.46
CA LEU A 5 1.62 12.47 2.06
C LEU A 5 1.14 13.89 2.34
N PHE A 6 2.02 14.75 2.85
CA PHE A 6 1.71 16.17 3.05
C PHE A 6 1.26 16.84 1.75
N ARG A 7 2.04 16.68 0.67
CA ARG A 7 1.72 17.26 -0.64
C ARG A 7 0.41 16.72 -1.23
N ILE A 8 0.16 15.41 -1.11
CA ILE A 8 -1.13 14.81 -1.53
C ILE A 8 -2.30 15.45 -0.76
N ASN A 9 -2.14 15.70 0.54
CA ASN A 9 -3.18 16.33 1.35
C ASN A 9 -3.42 17.79 0.96
N GLU A 10 -2.37 18.55 0.66
CA GLU A 10 -2.49 19.92 0.14
C GLU A 10 -3.27 19.95 -1.18
N LEU A 11 -2.88 19.12 -2.15
CA LEU A 11 -3.56 19.02 -3.45
C LEU A 11 -5.02 18.56 -3.27
N SER A 12 -5.28 17.59 -2.40
CA SER A 12 -6.64 17.12 -2.11
C SER A 12 -7.51 18.20 -1.44
N LYS A 13 -6.92 19.04 -0.59
CA LYS A 13 -7.63 20.17 0.00
C LYS A 13 -7.96 21.22 -1.06
N LYS A 14 -6.98 21.55 -1.92
CA LYS A 14 -7.16 22.49 -3.03
C LYS A 14 -8.22 22.03 -4.04
N GLU A 15 -8.22 20.73 -4.38
CA GLU A 15 -9.22 20.10 -5.24
C GLU A 15 -10.64 20.33 -4.74
N ARG A 16 -10.86 20.21 -3.42
CA ARG A 16 -12.16 20.39 -2.77
C ARG A 16 -12.61 21.84 -2.68
N THR A 17 -11.68 22.79 -2.58
CA THR A 17 -12.02 24.21 -2.37
C THR A 17 -12.12 25.00 -3.66
N SER A 18 -11.16 24.84 -4.57
CA SER A 18 -10.99 25.71 -5.75
C SER A 18 -10.82 24.93 -7.04
N GLY A 19 -10.72 23.59 -6.96
CA GLY A 19 -10.31 22.74 -8.07
C GLY A 19 -8.80 22.76 -8.31
N LEU A 20 -8.33 21.78 -9.08
CA LEU A 20 -6.93 21.62 -9.47
C LEU A 20 -6.74 22.02 -10.94
N THR A 21 -5.59 22.61 -11.24
CA THR A 21 -5.13 22.77 -12.62
C THR A 21 -4.79 21.41 -13.24
N VAL A 22 -4.60 21.35 -14.56
CA VAL A 22 -4.23 20.11 -15.27
C VAL A 22 -2.89 19.56 -14.74
N ASP A 23 -1.90 20.43 -14.56
CA ASP A 23 -0.58 20.06 -14.04
C ASP A 23 -0.67 19.53 -12.60
N GLU A 24 -1.49 20.16 -11.76
CA GLU A 24 -1.69 19.73 -10.38
C GLU A 24 -2.42 18.38 -10.28
N LYS A 25 -3.35 18.10 -11.20
CA LYS A 25 -3.99 16.77 -11.28
C LYS A 25 -2.98 15.70 -11.66
N GLN A 26 -2.10 15.99 -12.63
CA GLN A 26 -1.02 15.07 -13.00
C GLN A 26 -0.05 14.85 -11.85
N GLU A 27 0.36 15.92 -11.15
CA GLU A 27 1.20 15.84 -9.95
C GLU A 27 0.54 14.96 -8.87
N GLN A 28 -0.73 15.22 -8.55
CA GLN A 28 -1.48 14.47 -7.55
C GLN A 28 -1.57 12.98 -7.92
N GLN A 29 -1.81 12.66 -9.19
CA GLN A 29 -1.89 11.28 -9.67
C GLN A 29 -0.53 10.57 -9.54
N MET A 30 0.55 11.23 -9.95
CA MET A 30 1.91 10.69 -9.84
C MET A 30 2.28 10.42 -8.36
N LEU A 31 1.98 11.36 -7.47
CA LEU A 31 2.25 11.22 -6.04
C LEU A 31 1.45 10.06 -5.42
N ARG A 32 0.17 9.91 -5.78
CA ARG A 32 -0.67 8.80 -5.31
C ARG A 32 -0.17 7.44 -5.80
N GLN A 33 0.27 7.35 -7.05
CA GLN A 33 0.85 6.11 -7.59
C GLN A 33 2.13 5.73 -6.85
N ASN A 34 3.02 6.71 -6.63
CA ASN A 34 4.26 6.49 -5.88
C ASN A 34 3.97 6.03 -4.45
N TYR A 35 3.11 6.76 -3.73
CA TYR A 35 2.69 6.40 -2.38
C TYR A 35 2.12 4.98 -2.31
N THR A 36 1.22 4.63 -3.23
CA THR A 36 0.60 3.30 -3.27
C THR A 36 1.63 2.19 -3.52
N LYS A 37 2.61 2.42 -4.41
CA LYS A 37 3.69 1.47 -4.68
C LYS A 37 4.54 1.23 -3.43
N THR A 38 4.96 2.30 -2.75
CA THR A 38 5.76 2.18 -1.52
C THR A 38 4.96 1.51 -0.40
N PHE A 39 3.69 1.89 -0.26
CA PHE A 39 2.80 1.30 0.75
C PHE A 39 2.60 -0.20 0.52
N ARG A 40 2.30 -0.63 -0.72
CA ARG A 40 2.16 -2.05 -1.06
C ARG A 40 3.40 -2.86 -0.71
N GLY A 41 4.60 -2.36 -1.02
CA GLY A 41 5.84 -3.07 -0.64
C GLY A 41 6.01 -3.26 0.87
N SER A 42 5.62 -2.26 1.67
CA SER A 42 5.62 -2.40 3.14
C SER A 42 4.56 -3.41 3.63
N LEU A 43 3.38 -3.41 3.00
CA LEU A 43 2.31 -4.35 3.33
C LEU A 43 2.70 -5.80 2.99
N ASP A 44 3.29 -6.03 1.82
CA ASP A 44 3.78 -7.35 1.41
C ASP A 44 4.76 -7.91 2.44
N SER A 45 5.66 -7.07 2.96
CA SER A 45 6.61 -7.47 4.00
C SER A 45 5.91 -7.91 5.29
N ILE A 46 4.82 -7.23 5.69
CA ILE A 46 4.04 -7.61 6.88
C ILE A 46 3.30 -8.93 6.63
N LEU A 47 2.61 -9.04 5.50
CA LEU A 47 1.81 -10.22 5.15
C LEU A 47 2.66 -11.48 5.01
N LEU A 48 3.86 -11.38 4.42
CA LEU A 48 4.76 -12.51 4.25
C LEU A 48 5.34 -13.03 5.59
N ASN A 49 5.25 -12.25 6.66
CA ASN A 49 5.72 -12.63 8.00
C ASN A 49 4.58 -12.89 9.00
N THR A 50 3.32 -12.76 8.58
CA THR A 50 2.16 -12.91 9.46
C THR A 50 1.41 -14.22 9.17
N LYS A 51 0.93 -14.88 10.24
CA LYS A 51 0.00 -16.01 10.16
C LYS A 51 -1.34 -15.58 10.74
N ILE A 52 -2.42 -15.81 9.99
CA ILE A 52 -3.79 -15.52 10.43
C ILE A 52 -4.39 -16.81 11.00
N VAL A 53 -4.92 -16.72 12.21
CA VAL A 53 -5.56 -17.83 12.91
C VAL A 53 -6.99 -17.47 13.29
N ASP A 54 -7.89 -18.45 13.30
CA ASP A 54 -9.25 -18.28 13.79
C ASP A 54 -9.33 -18.35 15.34
N GLN A 55 -10.54 -18.22 15.88
CA GLN A 55 -10.80 -18.29 17.32
C GLN A 55 -10.46 -19.66 17.94
N ASN A 56 -10.41 -20.72 17.13
CA ASN A 56 -10.06 -22.07 17.54
C ASN A 56 -8.55 -22.36 17.38
N GLY A 57 -7.77 -21.40 16.88
CA GLY A 57 -6.34 -21.53 16.64
C GLY A 57 -5.98 -22.19 15.30
N LEU A 58 -6.95 -22.47 14.43
CA LEU A 58 -6.70 -23.03 13.10
C LEU A 58 -6.12 -21.96 12.17
N ASN A 59 -5.14 -22.36 11.35
CA ASN A 59 -4.53 -21.47 10.37
C ASN A 59 -5.50 -21.19 9.23
N VAL A 60 -5.96 -19.95 9.13
CA VAL A 60 -6.88 -19.48 8.09
C VAL A 60 -6.20 -18.47 7.15
N THR A 61 -4.87 -18.44 7.14
CA THR A 61 -4.10 -17.62 6.18
C THR A 61 -4.51 -18.00 4.76
N PRO A 62 -4.86 -17.05 3.87
CA PRO A 62 -5.25 -17.36 2.50
C PRO A 62 -4.20 -18.20 1.75
N VAL A 63 -4.63 -19.20 0.97
CA VAL A 63 -3.74 -20.13 0.26
C VAL A 63 -2.71 -19.39 -0.62
N ALA A 64 -3.15 -18.38 -1.37
CA ALA A 64 -2.26 -17.58 -2.22
C ALA A 64 -1.12 -16.90 -1.44
N LEU A 65 -1.37 -16.51 -0.18
CA LEU A 65 -0.35 -15.91 0.69
C LEU A 65 0.59 -16.99 1.24
N GLN A 66 0.06 -18.17 1.60
CA GLN A 66 0.90 -19.31 2.00
C GLN A 66 1.86 -19.71 0.87
N ASP A 67 1.38 -19.80 -0.37
CA ASP A 67 2.20 -20.12 -1.53
C ASP A 67 3.30 -19.07 -1.76
N ALA A 68 2.97 -17.78 -1.60
CA ALA A 68 3.94 -16.70 -1.69
C ALA A 68 5.04 -16.80 -0.62
N GLN A 69 4.66 -17.13 0.63
CA GLN A 69 5.61 -17.37 1.72
C GLN A 69 6.51 -18.57 1.45
N ILE A 70 5.97 -19.67 0.90
CA ILE A 70 6.75 -20.87 0.54
C ILE A 70 7.76 -20.55 -0.57
N ARG A 71 7.33 -19.90 -1.65
CA ARG A 71 8.22 -19.48 -2.74
C ARG A 71 9.40 -18.64 -2.24
N LEU A 72 9.14 -17.71 -1.32
CA LEU A 72 10.18 -16.88 -0.71
C LEU A 72 11.17 -17.68 0.15
N LYS A 73 10.69 -18.72 0.85
CA LYS A 73 11.57 -19.59 1.66
C LYS A 73 12.45 -20.48 0.79
N LEU A 74 11.95 -20.95 -0.35
CA LEU A 74 12.70 -21.79 -1.29
C LEU A 74 13.74 -21.00 -2.09
N SER A 75 13.56 -19.67 -2.22
CA SER A 75 14.52 -18.78 -2.89
C SER A 75 15.63 -18.27 -1.97
N LYS A 76 15.65 -18.67 -0.69
CA LYS A 76 16.70 -18.35 0.29
C LYS A 76 17.62 -19.55 0.48
#